data_AF-A0A7J7PJZ9-F1
#
_entry.id   AF-A0A7J7PJZ9-F1
#
_cell.length_a   1.000
_cell.length_b   1.000
_cell.length_c   1.000
_cell.angle_alpha   90.00
_cell.angle_beta   90.00
_cell.angle_gamma   90.00
#
_symmetry.space_group_name_H-M   'P 1'
#
loop_
_entity.id
_entity.type
_entity.pdbx_description
1 polymer ?
#
loop_
_entity_poly.entity_id
_entity_poly.type
_entity_poly.pdbx_seq_one_letter_code
_entity_poly.pdbx_strand_id
1 'polypeptide(L)'
;MRVMYQQALIAAAAAAAAAAAAAAAAMVARVEMTVMVPAPVPLILDGLAAATGEPPASELQAASQEQGGAAAASYWTLAGIVWVLGTAGAKSAKLTWQQQQLLQECKQQCVRRVCDAIHMQQISSVVVGLVGAMPSGSSPQQQEQQMVQLQCLLQRALQLLEGYKGERQLINELQPLHYMLLAVLPEQLLAALKQLHVQHRVIDSMSMWQVGKVAQALGQLGQRDEALLDEILQRAEQLQAWQQQQQQQRHRQPVALLHVVWAHAVLGVVHKARQVQDAALQEMQQVNSASAWQAVGGYERRLVCYIDTWLTDEKDKLQQEQLVDGLVLVDILAVTVDGRKLAVEADGSHHFRIQTSS
;
A
#
# COMPACT_ATOMS: atom_id res chain seq x y z
N MET A 1 37.87 0.32 5.44
CA MET A 1 37.55 1.27 4.35
C MET A 1 36.07 1.31 3.94
N ARG A 2 35.40 0.19 3.58
CA ARG A 2 33.97 0.22 3.16
C ARG A 2 33.00 0.85 4.19
N VAL A 3 33.16 0.55 5.48
CA VAL A 3 32.30 1.10 6.54
C VAL A 3 32.47 2.62 6.68
N MET A 4 33.71 3.12 6.59
CA MET A 4 33.97 4.58 6.65
C MET A 4 33.46 5.30 5.40
N TYR A 5 33.53 4.66 4.23
CA TYR A 5 32.98 5.21 2.98
C TYR A 5 31.44 5.30 3.02
N GLN A 6 30.76 4.28 3.54
CA GLN A 6 29.30 4.34 3.76
C GLN A 6 28.91 5.40 4.79
N GLN A 7 29.65 5.54 5.90
CA GLN A 7 29.39 6.59 6.88
C GLN A 7 29.59 8.00 6.30
N ALA A 8 30.61 8.19 5.46
CA ALA A 8 30.84 9.45 4.76
C ALA A 8 29.72 9.78 3.76
N LEU A 9 29.21 8.79 3.02
CA LEU A 9 28.07 8.95 2.13
C LEU A 9 26.78 9.29 2.89
N ILE A 10 26.51 8.63 4.02
CA ILE A 10 25.35 8.94 4.88
C ILE A 10 25.45 10.36 5.45
N ALA A 11 26.63 10.78 5.90
CA ALA A 11 26.85 12.13 6.41
C ALA A 11 26.68 13.20 5.32
N ALA A 12 27.18 12.94 4.10
CA ALA A 12 27.01 13.82 2.96
C ALA A 12 25.53 13.93 2.53
N ALA A 13 24.81 12.82 2.49
CA ALA A 13 23.37 12.80 2.19
C ALA A 13 22.55 13.55 3.25
N ALA A 14 22.89 13.38 4.54
CA ALA A 14 22.24 14.12 5.63
C ALA A 14 22.50 15.64 5.54
N ALA A 15 23.73 16.05 5.20
CA ALA A 15 24.08 17.44 5.00
C ALA A 15 23.35 18.06 3.79
N ALA A 16 23.25 17.32 2.68
CA ALA A 16 22.50 17.74 1.50
C ALA A 16 21.00 17.89 1.82
N ALA A 17 20.42 16.95 2.57
CA ALA A 17 19.02 17.01 3.00
C ALA A 17 18.76 18.19 3.96
N ALA A 18 19.71 18.54 4.83
CA ALA A 18 19.60 19.70 5.71
C ALA A 18 19.68 21.03 4.94
N ALA A 19 20.61 21.13 3.98
CA ALA A 19 20.71 22.31 3.10
C ALA A 19 19.45 22.48 2.22
N ALA A 20 18.92 21.37 1.70
CA ALA A 20 17.67 21.33 0.95
C ALA A 20 16.47 21.79 1.79
N ALA A 21 16.36 21.31 3.04
CA ALA A 21 15.32 21.75 3.97
C ALA A 21 15.43 23.23 4.33
N ALA A 22 16.64 23.76 4.54
CA ALA A 22 16.87 25.17 4.82
C ALA A 22 16.48 26.06 3.61
N ALA A 23 16.82 25.62 2.39
CA ALA A 23 16.44 26.32 1.17
C ALA A 23 14.92 26.26 0.93
N ALA A 24 14.27 25.12 1.19
CA ALA A 24 12.83 24.98 1.11
C ALA A 24 12.10 25.85 2.16
N ALA A 25 12.60 25.93 3.40
CA ALA A 25 12.06 26.83 4.43
C ALA A 25 12.18 28.32 4.03
N ALA A 26 13.33 28.72 3.47
CA ALA A 26 13.53 30.06 2.92
C ALA A 26 12.61 30.35 1.71
N MET A 27 12.24 29.32 0.96
CA MET A 27 11.28 29.42 -0.14
C MET A 27 9.84 29.55 0.35
N VAL A 28 9.41 28.75 1.34
CA VAL A 28 8.06 28.87 1.93
C VAL A 28 7.85 30.27 2.52
N ALA A 29 8.85 30.81 3.21
CA ALA A 29 8.84 32.19 3.71
C ALA A 29 8.75 33.26 2.59
N ARG A 30 9.15 32.92 1.35
CA ARG A 30 9.03 33.80 0.17
C ARG A 30 7.75 33.59 -0.62
N VAL A 31 7.15 32.39 -0.58
CA VAL A 31 5.91 32.05 -1.27
C VAL A 31 4.71 32.83 -0.72
N GLU A 32 4.76 33.30 0.54
CA GLU A 32 3.76 34.24 1.07
C GLU A 32 3.83 35.65 0.45
N MET A 33 4.86 35.99 -0.34
CA MET A 33 5.02 37.35 -0.89
C MET A 33 5.20 37.47 -2.40
N THR A 34 5.44 36.41 -3.18
CA THR A 34 5.49 36.57 -4.65
C THR A 34 5.33 35.26 -5.41
N VAL A 35 4.45 35.27 -6.42
CA VAL A 35 4.25 34.16 -7.38
C VAL A 35 5.41 34.14 -8.38
N MET A 36 6.57 33.64 -7.96
CA MET A 36 7.61 33.15 -8.86
C MET A 36 8.25 31.93 -8.20
N VAL A 37 8.12 30.76 -8.83
CA VAL A 37 8.84 29.54 -8.44
C VAL A 37 10.33 29.82 -8.63
N PRO A 38 11.16 29.88 -7.57
CA PRO A 38 12.58 30.15 -7.74
C PRO A 38 13.28 28.92 -8.32
N ALA A 39 14.31 29.15 -9.14
CA ALA A 39 15.05 28.14 -9.89
C ALA A 39 15.74 26.98 -9.11
N PRO A 40 16.00 27.00 -7.78
CA PRO A 40 16.68 25.87 -7.13
C PRO A 40 15.76 24.75 -6.61
N VAL A 41 14.43 24.85 -6.72
CA VAL A 41 13.51 23.78 -6.26
C VAL A 41 13.82 22.39 -6.86
N PRO A 42 14.07 22.24 -8.18
CA PRO A 42 14.32 20.93 -8.77
C PRO A 42 15.59 20.28 -8.20
N LEU A 43 16.66 21.07 -8.03
CA LEU A 43 17.93 20.62 -7.47
C LEU A 43 17.82 20.18 -6.00
N ILE A 44 16.99 20.86 -5.23
CA ILE A 44 16.69 20.55 -3.82
C ILE A 44 15.94 19.22 -3.73
N LEU A 45 14.91 19.05 -4.55
CA LEU A 45 14.12 17.83 -4.58
C LEU A 45 14.93 16.65 -5.14
N ASP A 46 15.80 16.86 -6.13
CA ASP A 46 16.72 15.83 -6.65
C ASP A 46 17.75 15.41 -5.60
N GLY A 47 18.30 16.36 -4.84
CA GLY A 47 19.21 16.06 -3.74
C GLY A 47 18.53 15.26 -2.62
N LEU A 48 17.27 15.59 -2.30
CA LEU A 48 16.49 14.85 -1.32
C LEU A 48 16.06 13.47 -1.83
N ALA A 49 15.65 13.35 -3.10
CA ALA A 49 15.30 12.08 -3.74
C ALA A 49 16.49 11.13 -3.82
N ALA A 50 17.68 11.65 -4.18
CA ALA A 50 18.91 10.88 -4.17
C ALA A 50 19.27 10.35 -2.77
N ALA A 51 19.00 11.13 -1.72
CA ALA A 51 19.22 10.71 -0.33
C ALA A 51 18.22 9.63 0.14
N THR A 52 17.02 9.58 -0.44
CA THR A 52 15.99 8.58 -0.12
C THR A 52 15.99 7.36 -1.06
N GLY A 53 16.81 7.38 -2.11
CA GLY A 53 16.86 6.33 -3.14
C GLY A 53 15.69 6.36 -4.14
N GLU A 54 15.04 7.52 -4.26
CA GLU A 54 13.88 7.75 -5.12
C GLU A 54 14.30 8.43 -6.45
N PRO A 55 13.51 8.32 -7.54
CA PRO A 55 13.82 8.97 -8.81
C PRO A 55 13.87 10.52 -8.67
N PRO A 56 14.73 11.21 -9.45
CA PRO A 56 14.90 12.65 -9.38
C PRO A 56 13.59 13.38 -9.72
N ALA A 57 13.23 14.38 -8.91
CA ALA A 57 12.04 15.19 -9.09
C ALA A 57 12.09 16.07 -10.34
N SER A 58 13.27 16.36 -10.89
CA SER A 58 13.43 17.05 -12.17
C SER A 58 12.83 16.28 -13.35
N GLU A 59 12.83 14.94 -13.32
CA GLU A 59 12.13 14.13 -14.32
C GLU A 59 10.60 14.29 -14.22
N LEU A 60 10.07 14.42 -13.00
CA LEU A 60 8.64 14.67 -12.74
C LEU A 60 8.21 16.09 -13.15
N GLN A 61 9.14 17.05 -13.06
CA GLN A 61 8.87 18.46 -13.34
C GLN A 61 8.96 18.79 -14.84
N ALA A 62 9.82 18.09 -15.59
CA ALA A 62 9.89 18.21 -17.05
C ALA A 62 8.57 17.82 -17.72
N ALA A 63 7.87 16.80 -17.20
CA ALA A 63 6.55 16.39 -17.67
C ALA A 63 5.43 17.43 -17.38
N SER A 64 5.67 18.37 -16.45
CA SER A 64 4.65 19.30 -15.95
C SER A 64 4.62 20.66 -16.63
N GLN A 65 5.71 21.08 -17.27
CA GLN A 65 5.75 22.41 -17.88
C GLN A 65 4.86 22.51 -19.13
N GLU A 66 4.46 21.38 -19.72
CA GLU A 66 3.68 21.39 -20.96
C GLU A 66 2.17 21.57 -20.78
N GLN A 67 1.56 21.40 -19.59
CA GLN A 67 0.10 21.24 -19.50
C GLN A 67 -0.67 21.98 -18.38
N GLY A 68 -0.04 22.75 -17.47
CA GLY A 68 -0.75 23.19 -16.24
C GLY A 68 -0.66 24.64 -15.77
N GLY A 69 0.17 25.48 -16.38
CA GLY A 69 0.41 26.84 -15.88
C GLY A 69 1.07 26.89 -14.49
N ALA A 70 1.17 28.10 -13.92
CA ALA A 70 1.95 28.34 -12.70
C ALA A 70 1.37 27.68 -11.44
N ALA A 71 0.04 27.57 -11.35
CA ALA A 71 -0.65 26.97 -10.20
C ALA A 71 -0.33 25.48 -10.09
N ALA A 72 -0.45 24.72 -11.19
CA ALA A 72 -0.11 23.30 -11.24
C ALA A 72 1.37 23.04 -10.97
N ALA A 73 2.28 23.85 -11.53
CA ALA A 73 3.72 23.74 -11.27
C ALA A 73 4.05 23.97 -9.79
N SER A 74 3.39 24.93 -9.15
CA SER A 74 3.49 25.18 -7.72
C SER A 74 2.95 24.01 -6.90
N TYR A 75 1.79 23.45 -7.29
CA TYR A 75 1.24 22.26 -6.63
C TYR A 75 2.20 21.06 -6.70
N TRP A 76 2.86 20.90 -7.85
CA TRP A 76 3.83 19.83 -8.03
C TRP A 76 4.99 19.90 -7.05
N THR A 77 5.49 21.11 -6.82
CA THR A 77 6.56 21.36 -5.84
C THR A 77 6.11 20.96 -4.43
N LEU A 78 4.91 21.37 -4.03
CA LEU A 78 4.36 21.00 -2.72
C LEU A 78 4.20 19.47 -2.58
N ALA A 79 3.65 18.82 -3.61
CA ALA A 79 3.45 17.38 -3.63
C ALA A 79 4.77 16.60 -3.59
N GLY A 80 5.81 17.08 -4.29
CA GLY A 80 7.15 16.53 -4.23
C GLY A 80 7.77 16.61 -2.84
N ILE A 81 7.66 17.77 -2.17
CA ILE A 81 8.15 17.93 -0.79
C ILE A 81 7.44 16.97 0.17
N VAL A 82 6.11 16.88 0.08
CA VAL A 82 5.31 15.97 0.94
C VAL A 82 5.72 14.53 0.73
N TRP A 83 5.89 14.10 -0.53
CA TRP A 83 6.32 12.75 -0.86
C TRP A 83 7.70 12.42 -0.31
N VAL A 84 8.69 13.26 -0.58
CA VAL A 84 10.08 12.96 -0.18
C VAL A 84 10.25 12.96 1.34
N LEU A 85 9.70 13.97 2.03
CA LEU A 85 9.81 14.03 3.48
C LEU A 85 8.95 12.96 4.16
N GLY A 86 7.78 12.64 3.61
CA GLY A 86 6.91 11.60 4.16
C GLY A 86 7.48 10.19 4.01
N THR A 87 8.10 9.89 2.86
CA THR A 87 8.80 8.61 2.65
C THR A 87 10.05 8.50 3.53
N ALA A 88 10.81 9.59 3.70
CA ALA A 88 11.93 9.62 4.64
C ALA A 88 11.48 9.33 6.08
N GLY A 89 10.36 9.92 6.52
CA GLY A 89 9.74 9.64 7.82
C GLY A 89 9.36 8.17 8.00
N ALA A 90 8.78 7.54 6.97
CA ALA A 90 8.41 6.12 6.98
C ALA A 90 9.63 5.19 7.12
N LYS A 91 10.74 5.53 6.46
CA LYS A 91 12.00 4.77 6.49
C LYS A 91 12.76 4.93 7.82
N SER A 92 12.10 5.41 8.88
CA SER A 92 12.68 5.64 10.22
C SER A 92 13.83 6.66 10.25
N ALA A 93 13.99 7.47 9.19
CA ALA A 93 14.87 8.61 9.27
C ALA A 93 14.24 9.63 10.22
N LYS A 94 14.93 9.97 11.31
CA LYS A 94 14.48 11.02 12.22
C LYS A 94 14.51 12.34 11.46
N LEU A 95 13.36 12.78 10.95
CA LEU A 95 13.19 14.10 10.37
C LEU A 95 13.58 15.14 11.43
N THR A 96 14.38 16.13 11.03
CA THR A 96 14.67 17.28 11.90
C THR A 96 13.39 18.05 12.17
N TRP A 97 13.35 18.85 13.23
CA TRP A 97 12.18 19.67 13.54
C TRP A 97 11.79 20.59 12.37
N GLN A 98 12.77 21.16 11.66
CA GLN A 98 12.54 21.99 10.47
C GLN A 98 11.90 21.19 9.32
N GLN A 99 12.36 19.96 9.07
CA GLN A 99 11.77 19.08 8.06
C GLN A 99 10.35 18.67 8.43
N GLN A 100 10.08 18.41 9.72
CA GLN A 100 8.73 18.11 10.20
C GLN A 100 7.79 19.30 10.02
N GLN A 101 8.23 20.50 10.38
CA GLN A 101 7.45 21.73 10.19
C GLN A 101 7.12 21.95 8.70
N LEU A 102 8.15 21.89 7.84
CA LEU A 102 7.99 22.03 6.40
C LEU A 102 7.00 21.00 5.84
N LEU A 103 7.11 19.74 6.25
CA LEU A 103 6.18 18.69 5.86
C LEU A 103 4.75 19.02 6.28
N GLN A 104 4.53 19.50 7.52
CA GLN A 104 3.18 19.86 7.99
C GLN A 104 2.59 21.04 7.21
N GLU A 105 3.39 22.07 6.94
CA GLU A 105 2.96 23.23 6.14
C GLU A 105 2.62 22.82 4.71
N CYS A 106 3.49 22.05 4.05
CA CYS A 106 3.24 21.57 2.70
C CYS A 106 2.02 20.64 2.62
N LYS A 107 1.80 19.76 3.61
CA LYS A 107 0.60 18.92 3.69
C LYS A 107 -0.68 19.77 3.71
N GLN A 108 -0.73 20.77 4.59
CA GLN A 108 -1.88 21.66 4.70
C GLN A 108 -2.11 22.44 3.40
N GLN A 109 -1.04 22.92 2.76
CA GLN A 109 -1.13 23.63 1.48
C GLN A 109 -1.60 22.72 0.34
N CYS A 110 -1.12 21.47 0.25
CA CYS A 110 -1.61 20.50 -0.74
C CYS A 110 -3.11 20.25 -0.58
N VAL A 111 -3.60 20.07 0.64
CA VAL A 111 -5.04 19.83 0.86
C VAL A 111 -5.87 21.06 0.49
N ARG A 112 -5.43 22.27 0.87
CA ARG A 112 -6.13 23.52 0.53
C ARG A 112 -6.14 23.81 -0.96
N ARG A 113 -5.05 23.47 -1.65
CA ARG A 113 -4.84 23.75 -3.08
C ARG A 113 -5.06 22.53 -3.95
N VAL A 114 -5.80 21.53 -3.46
CA VAL A 114 -5.99 20.26 -4.18
C VAL A 114 -6.61 20.45 -5.56
N CYS A 115 -7.41 21.50 -5.77
CA CYS A 115 -7.96 21.87 -7.08
C CYS A 115 -6.90 22.29 -8.11
N ASP A 116 -5.71 22.73 -7.67
CA ASP A 116 -4.58 23.05 -8.56
C ASP A 116 -3.89 21.78 -9.09
N ALA A 117 -4.19 20.61 -8.51
CA ALA A 117 -3.72 19.34 -9.04
C ALA A 117 -4.44 19.03 -10.35
N ILE A 118 -3.67 18.80 -11.40
CA ILE A 118 -4.14 18.48 -12.75
C ILE A 118 -3.70 17.09 -13.21
N HIS A 119 -2.79 16.44 -12.47
CA HIS A 119 -2.30 15.09 -12.75
C HIS A 119 -2.51 14.18 -11.55
N MET A 120 -2.88 12.92 -11.81
CA MET A 120 -3.09 11.90 -10.78
C MET A 120 -1.81 11.61 -9.97
N GLN A 121 -0.65 11.68 -10.62
CA GLN A 121 0.64 11.56 -9.95
C GLN A 121 0.84 12.63 -8.84
N GLN A 122 0.31 13.84 -9.02
CA GLN A 122 0.38 14.89 -7.99
C GLN A 122 -0.36 14.51 -6.73
N ILE A 123 -1.56 13.95 -6.90
CA ILE A 123 -2.35 13.42 -5.79
C ILE A 123 -1.62 12.24 -5.15
N SER A 124 -1.07 11.33 -5.95
CA SER A 124 -0.28 10.18 -5.48
C SER A 124 0.83 10.58 -4.52
N SER A 125 1.64 11.55 -4.93
CA SER A 125 2.82 11.99 -4.17
C SER A 125 2.41 12.52 -2.80
N VAL A 126 1.32 13.30 -2.75
CA VAL A 126 0.78 13.81 -1.49
C VAL A 126 0.27 12.68 -0.61
N VAL A 127 -0.47 11.72 -1.17
CA VAL A 127 -1.02 10.58 -0.42
C VAL A 127 0.10 9.73 0.17
N VAL A 128 1.06 9.31 -0.66
CA VAL A 128 2.21 8.51 -0.20
C VAL A 128 2.96 9.23 0.91
N GLY A 129 3.18 10.53 0.75
CA GLY A 129 3.84 11.35 1.77
C GLY A 129 3.02 11.51 3.06
N LEU A 130 1.70 11.66 2.97
CA LEU A 130 0.81 11.74 4.13
C LEU A 130 0.83 10.46 4.95
N VAL A 131 0.76 9.32 4.26
CA VAL A 131 0.69 7.98 4.85
C VAL A 131 2.03 7.59 5.43
N GLY A 132 3.12 7.80 4.70
CA GLY A 132 4.47 7.51 5.17
C GLY A 132 4.86 8.33 6.40
N ALA A 133 4.28 9.52 6.54
CA ALA A 133 4.52 10.40 7.67
C ALA A 133 3.62 10.12 8.89
N MET A 134 2.77 9.09 8.87
CA MET A 134 1.98 8.71 10.06
C MET A 134 2.86 8.08 11.13
N PRO A 135 3.01 8.68 12.32
CA PRO A 135 3.67 8.01 13.42
C PRO A 135 2.85 6.79 13.88
N SER A 136 3.53 5.69 14.19
CA SER A 136 2.93 4.41 14.64
C SER A 136 2.14 4.49 15.96
N GLY A 137 2.10 5.66 16.60
CA GLY A 137 1.34 5.96 17.82
C GLY A 137 0.48 7.21 17.69
N SER A 138 0.06 7.56 16.47
CA SER A 138 -0.86 8.69 16.24
C SER A 138 -2.11 8.53 17.09
N SER A 139 -2.58 9.64 17.70
CA SER A 139 -3.84 9.60 18.43
C SER A 139 -5.02 9.35 17.46
N PRO A 140 -6.14 8.78 17.94
CA PRO A 140 -7.34 8.60 17.09
C PRO A 140 -7.78 9.89 16.39
N GLN A 141 -7.65 11.04 17.06
CA GLN A 141 -7.98 12.35 16.51
C GLN A 141 -7.04 12.77 15.36
N GLN A 142 -5.74 12.46 15.47
CA GLN A 142 -4.78 12.70 14.38
C GLN A 142 -5.07 11.81 13.17
N GLN A 143 -5.42 10.55 13.41
CA GLN A 143 -5.82 9.62 12.36
C GLN A 143 -7.09 10.13 11.66
N GLU A 144 -8.11 10.55 12.40
CA GLU A 144 -9.35 11.13 11.84
C GLU A 144 -9.06 12.37 11.00
N GLN A 145 -8.21 13.29 11.48
CA GLN A 145 -7.84 14.46 10.70
C GLN A 145 -7.13 14.10 9.39
N GLN A 146 -6.25 13.10 9.41
CA GLN A 146 -5.59 12.61 8.20
C GLN A 146 -6.56 11.93 7.25
N MET A 147 -7.54 11.21 7.78
CA MET A 147 -8.61 10.60 6.99
C MET A 147 -9.41 11.65 6.22
N VAL A 148 -9.75 12.78 6.86
CA VAL A 148 -10.42 13.89 6.19
C VAL A 148 -9.54 14.46 5.06
N GLN A 149 -8.25 14.65 5.29
CA GLN A 149 -7.32 15.14 4.27
C GLN A 149 -7.22 14.20 3.07
N LEU A 150 -7.12 12.90 3.35
CA LEU A 150 -7.06 11.88 2.33
C LEU A 150 -8.37 11.77 1.54
N GLN A 151 -9.52 12.00 2.17
CA GLN A 151 -10.81 12.04 1.49
C GLN A 151 -10.91 13.20 0.49
N CYS A 152 -10.39 14.38 0.82
CA CYS A 152 -10.30 15.51 -0.11
C CYS A 152 -9.43 15.18 -1.33
N LEU A 153 -8.29 14.52 -1.11
CA LEU A 153 -7.38 14.08 -2.18
C LEU A 153 -8.05 13.03 -3.07
N LEU A 154 -8.79 12.10 -2.46
CA LEU A 154 -9.56 11.09 -3.18
C LEU A 154 -10.60 11.73 -4.10
N GLN A 155 -11.41 12.67 -3.59
CA GLN A 155 -12.42 13.34 -4.42
C GLN A 155 -11.79 14.00 -5.64
N ARG A 156 -10.63 14.64 -5.48
CA ARG A 156 -9.92 15.22 -6.62
C ARG A 156 -9.39 14.15 -7.56
N ALA A 157 -8.85 13.05 -7.04
CA ALA A 157 -8.39 11.94 -7.87
C ALA A 157 -9.53 11.39 -8.76
N LEU A 158 -10.72 11.21 -8.20
CA LEU A 158 -11.90 10.77 -8.94
C LEU A 158 -12.27 11.75 -10.06
N GLN A 159 -12.28 13.06 -9.78
CA GLN A 159 -12.52 14.08 -10.80
C GLN A 159 -11.47 14.06 -11.92
N LEU A 160 -10.20 13.85 -11.57
CA LEU A 160 -9.13 13.74 -12.57
C LEU A 160 -9.34 12.51 -13.46
N LEU A 161 -9.73 11.38 -12.87
CA LEU A 161 -10.00 10.12 -13.58
C LEU A 161 -11.14 10.24 -14.58
N GLU A 162 -12.23 10.93 -14.21
CA GLU A 162 -13.34 11.24 -15.12
C GLU A 162 -12.89 12.04 -16.36
N GLY A 163 -11.79 12.80 -16.24
CA GLY A 163 -11.21 13.57 -17.32
C GLY A 163 -10.38 12.76 -18.32
N TYR A 164 -9.93 11.55 -17.97
CA TYR A 164 -9.09 10.73 -18.86
C TYR A 164 -9.95 10.01 -19.90
N LYS A 165 -9.62 10.23 -21.18
CA LYS A 165 -10.37 9.66 -22.33
C LYS A 165 -9.75 8.38 -22.90
N GLY A 166 -8.65 7.89 -22.35
CA GLY A 166 -7.91 6.74 -22.90
C GLY A 166 -7.60 5.68 -21.85
N GLU A 167 -7.92 4.42 -22.16
CA GLU A 167 -7.67 3.26 -21.29
C GLU A 167 -6.21 3.16 -20.85
N ARG A 168 -5.25 3.30 -21.77
CA ARG A 168 -3.81 3.23 -21.43
C ARG A 168 -3.33 4.30 -20.45
N GLN A 169 -3.88 5.52 -20.55
CA GLN A 169 -3.54 6.59 -19.63
C GLN A 169 -4.17 6.33 -18.26
N LEU A 170 -5.42 5.89 -18.25
CA LEU A 170 -6.11 5.49 -17.02
C LEU A 170 -5.30 4.45 -16.23
N ILE A 171 -4.75 3.43 -16.90
CA ILE A 171 -3.99 2.34 -16.28
C ILE A 171 -2.75 2.84 -15.52
N ASN A 172 -1.96 3.70 -16.16
CA ASN A 172 -0.76 4.26 -15.55
C ASN A 172 -1.11 5.17 -14.37
N GLU A 173 -2.23 5.88 -14.47
CA GLU A 173 -2.70 6.84 -13.46
C GLU A 173 -3.48 6.17 -12.32
N LEU A 174 -3.90 4.92 -12.52
CA LEU A 174 -4.45 4.08 -11.47
C LEU A 174 -3.38 3.64 -10.47
N GLN A 175 -2.10 3.52 -10.86
CA GLN A 175 -1.02 3.18 -9.93
C GLN A 175 -1.02 4.09 -8.67
N PRO A 176 -1.10 5.42 -8.82
CA PRO A 176 -1.42 6.37 -7.75
C PRO A 176 -2.59 6.04 -6.82
N LEU A 177 -3.73 5.64 -7.38
CA LEU A 177 -4.92 5.27 -6.62
C LEU A 177 -4.69 4.07 -5.71
N HIS A 178 -3.75 3.18 -6.06
CA HIS A 178 -3.42 2.04 -5.21
C HIS A 178 -2.80 2.45 -3.88
N TYR A 179 -2.01 3.53 -3.84
CA TYR A 179 -1.50 4.06 -2.57
C TYR A 179 -2.61 4.70 -1.73
N MET A 180 -3.63 5.28 -2.38
CA MET A 180 -4.85 5.76 -1.71
C MET A 180 -5.69 4.60 -1.15
N LEU A 181 -5.86 3.51 -1.92
CA LEU A 181 -6.59 2.30 -1.50
C LEU A 181 -6.08 1.71 -0.18
N LEU A 182 -4.76 1.70 0.01
CA LEU A 182 -4.13 1.14 1.21
C LEU A 182 -4.18 2.07 2.43
N ALA A 183 -4.53 3.33 2.22
CA ALA A 183 -4.37 4.42 3.19
C ALA A 183 -5.68 4.99 3.73
N VAL A 184 -6.72 4.98 2.90
CA VAL A 184 -8.01 5.63 3.17
C VAL A 184 -9.08 4.57 3.33
N LEU A 185 -9.99 4.76 4.29
CA LEU A 185 -11.17 3.94 4.48
C LEU A 185 -11.87 3.72 3.13
N PRO A 186 -12.03 2.48 2.67
CA PRO A 186 -11.95 2.17 1.27
C PRO A 186 -13.33 1.90 0.68
N GLU A 187 -14.43 2.11 1.39
CA GLU A 187 -15.77 1.86 0.83
C GLU A 187 -16.07 2.77 -0.37
N GLN A 188 -15.82 4.09 -0.24
CA GLN A 188 -16.03 5.06 -1.33
C GLN A 188 -15.09 4.79 -2.50
N LEU A 189 -13.85 4.40 -2.18
CA LEU A 189 -12.82 4.15 -3.17
C LEU A 189 -13.03 2.80 -3.86
N LEU A 190 -13.56 1.81 -3.14
CA LEU A 190 -14.00 0.53 -3.67
C LEU A 190 -15.23 0.72 -4.56
N ALA A 191 -16.19 1.56 -4.17
CA ALA A 191 -17.31 1.92 -5.03
C ALA A 191 -16.83 2.58 -6.33
N ALA A 192 -15.87 3.50 -6.24
CA ALA A 192 -15.24 4.10 -7.41
C ALA A 192 -14.47 3.08 -8.26
N LEU A 193 -13.73 2.15 -7.63
CA LEU A 193 -13.02 1.08 -8.33
C LEU A 193 -13.99 0.16 -9.06
N LYS A 194 -15.12 -0.21 -8.44
CA LYS A 194 -16.19 -0.98 -9.07
C LYS A 194 -16.76 -0.22 -10.26
N GLN A 195 -17.07 1.06 -10.09
CA GLN A 195 -17.58 1.90 -11.18
C GLN A 195 -16.58 1.98 -12.33
N LEU A 196 -15.31 2.25 -12.04
CA LEU A 196 -14.24 2.29 -13.04
C LEU A 196 -14.04 0.92 -13.71
N HIS A 197 -14.17 -0.18 -12.98
CA HIS A 197 -14.10 -1.51 -13.57
C HIS A 197 -15.27 -1.78 -14.51
N VAL A 198 -16.51 -1.44 -14.12
CA VAL A 198 -17.69 -1.57 -14.96
C VAL A 198 -17.56 -0.73 -16.24
N GLN A 199 -16.99 0.48 -16.15
CA GLN A 199 -16.87 1.40 -17.28
C GLN A 199 -15.68 1.10 -18.18
N HIS A 200 -14.54 0.71 -17.62
CA HIS A 200 -13.24 0.68 -18.33
C HIS A 200 -12.46 -0.63 -18.15
N ARG A 201 -13.06 -1.66 -17.55
CA ARG A 201 -12.42 -2.96 -17.31
C ARG A 201 -11.05 -2.83 -16.64
N VAL A 202 -10.96 -1.93 -15.66
CA VAL A 202 -9.69 -1.57 -15.00
C VAL A 202 -8.91 -2.78 -14.46
N ILE A 203 -9.57 -3.75 -13.83
CA ILE A 203 -8.92 -4.98 -13.33
C ILE A 203 -8.19 -5.74 -14.44
N ASP A 204 -8.76 -5.83 -15.65
CA ASP A 204 -8.20 -6.56 -16.79
C ASP A 204 -6.85 -5.99 -17.26
N SER A 205 -6.52 -4.78 -16.83
CA SER A 205 -5.30 -4.09 -17.16
C SER A 205 -4.28 -4.02 -16.02
N MET A 206 -4.68 -4.43 -14.81
CA MET A 206 -3.80 -4.40 -13.65
C MET A 206 -2.64 -5.38 -13.81
N SER A 207 -1.50 -4.99 -13.23
CA SER A 207 -0.35 -5.84 -12.99
C SER A 207 -0.59 -6.78 -11.81
N MET A 208 0.23 -7.83 -11.71
CA MET A 208 0.06 -8.86 -10.68
C MET A 208 0.13 -8.28 -9.27
N TRP A 209 1.07 -7.34 -9.05
CA TRP A 209 1.19 -6.62 -7.79
C TRP A 209 -0.06 -5.79 -7.45
N GLN A 210 -0.64 -5.09 -8.43
CA GLN A 210 -1.86 -4.28 -8.23
C GLN A 210 -3.06 -5.15 -7.86
N VAL A 211 -3.26 -6.28 -8.56
CA VAL A 211 -4.31 -7.26 -8.27
C VAL A 211 -4.21 -7.76 -6.83
N GLY A 212 -3.01 -8.14 -6.39
CA GLY A 212 -2.77 -8.56 -5.01
C GLY A 212 -3.10 -7.46 -3.98
N LYS A 213 -2.80 -6.19 -4.28
CA LYS A 213 -3.12 -5.08 -3.38
C LYS A 213 -4.61 -4.76 -3.29
N VAL A 214 -5.34 -4.83 -4.40
CA VAL A 214 -6.80 -4.67 -4.36
C VAL A 214 -7.43 -5.80 -3.54
N ALA A 215 -6.98 -7.04 -3.72
CA ALA A 215 -7.45 -8.17 -2.92
C ALA A 215 -7.13 -7.98 -1.43
N GLN A 216 -5.91 -7.55 -1.10
CA GLN A 216 -5.54 -7.23 0.27
C GLN A 216 -6.47 -6.16 0.88
N ALA A 217 -6.78 -5.10 0.14
CA ALA A 217 -7.69 -4.06 0.61
C ALA A 217 -9.11 -4.61 0.85
N LEU A 218 -9.63 -5.45 -0.06
CA LEU A 218 -10.94 -6.10 0.11
C LEU A 218 -10.99 -6.97 1.37
N GLY A 219 -9.98 -7.81 1.58
CA GLY A 219 -9.89 -8.67 2.77
C GLY A 219 -9.77 -7.87 4.06
N GLN A 220 -8.99 -6.78 4.07
CA GLN A 220 -8.85 -5.90 5.24
C GLN A 220 -10.16 -5.22 5.64
N LEU A 221 -11.10 -5.07 4.69
CA LEU A 221 -12.39 -4.44 4.94
C LEU A 221 -13.52 -5.37 5.28
N GLY A 222 -13.32 -6.68 5.13
CA GLY A 222 -14.44 -7.61 5.20
C GLY A 222 -15.49 -7.36 4.10
N GLN A 223 -15.14 -6.65 3.02
CA GLN A 223 -16.08 -6.31 1.95
C GLN A 223 -16.22 -7.51 1.02
N ARG A 224 -17.26 -8.30 1.26
CA ARG A 224 -17.60 -9.49 0.46
C ARG A 224 -18.33 -9.07 -0.81
N ASP A 225 -17.57 -8.72 -1.84
CA ASP A 225 -18.05 -8.59 -3.21
C ASP A 225 -17.53 -9.78 -4.03
N GLU A 226 -18.36 -10.82 -4.15
CA GLU A 226 -17.96 -12.07 -4.81
C GLU A 226 -17.65 -11.88 -6.29
N ALA A 227 -18.39 -11.00 -6.98
CA ALA A 227 -18.16 -10.72 -8.40
C ALA A 227 -16.80 -10.04 -8.62
N LEU A 228 -16.49 -9.05 -7.79
CA LEU A 228 -15.20 -8.35 -7.87
C LEU A 228 -14.03 -9.26 -7.48
N LEU A 229 -14.19 -10.09 -6.45
CA LEU A 229 -13.17 -11.06 -6.03
C LEU A 229 -12.91 -12.09 -7.13
N ASP A 230 -13.96 -12.56 -7.81
CA ASP A 230 -13.86 -13.48 -8.93
C ASP A 230 -13.11 -12.87 -10.12
N GLU A 231 -13.36 -11.61 -10.46
CA GLU A 231 -12.64 -10.89 -11.51
C GLU A 231 -11.16 -10.69 -11.14
N ILE A 232 -10.87 -10.35 -9.89
CA ILE A 232 -9.50 -10.23 -9.35
C ILE A 232 -8.77 -11.58 -9.43
N LEU A 233 -9.43 -12.68 -9.04
CA LEU A 233 -8.87 -14.02 -9.12
C LEU A 233 -8.58 -14.42 -10.57
N GLN A 234 -9.57 -14.26 -11.45
CA GLN A 234 -9.43 -14.57 -12.87
C GLN A 234 -8.27 -13.80 -13.50
N ARG A 235 -8.13 -12.51 -13.16
CA ARG A 235 -7.00 -11.70 -13.63
C ARG A 235 -5.66 -12.21 -13.08
N ALA A 236 -5.60 -12.57 -11.80
CA ALA A 236 -4.39 -13.12 -11.20
C ALA A 236 -3.95 -14.41 -11.90
N GLU A 237 -4.88 -15.29 -12.21
CA GLU A 237 -4.65 -16.53 -12.97
C GLU A 237 -4.14 -16.25 -14.39
N GLN A 238 -4.76 -15.31 -15.11
CA GLN A 238 -4.32 -14.91 -16.45
C GLN A 238 -2.87 -14.39 -16.43
N LEU A 239 -2.54 -13.54 -15.47
CA LEU A 239 -1.19 -12.99 -15.31
C LEU A 239 -0.17 -14.08 -14.95
N GLN A 240 -0.57 -15.03 -14.11
CA GLN A 240 0.27 -16.18 -13.75
C GLN A 240 0.52 -17.07 -14.96
N ALA A 241 -0.51 -17.40 -15.74
CA ALA A 241 -0.41 -18.19 -16.97
C ALA A 241 0.49 -17.49 -18.01
N TRP A 242 0.33 -16.17 -18.18
CA TRP A 242 1.18 -15.37 -19.06
C TRP A 242 2.65 -15.37 -18.60
N GLN A 243 2.91 -15.23 -17.30
CA GLN A 243 4.27 -15.35 -16.74
C GLN A 243 4.86 -16.74 -16.89
N GLN A 244 4.04 -17.80 -16.82
CA GLN A 244 4.48 -19.17 -17.10
C GLN A 244 4.88 -19.34 -18.57
N GLN A 245 4.15 -18.74 -19.51
CA GLN A 245 4.51 -18.76 -20.94
C GLN A 245 5.78 -17.92 -21.23
N GLN A 246 5.98 -16.82 -20.51
CA GLN A 246 7.15 -15.94 -20.64
C GLN A 246 8.43 -16.46 -19.93
N GLN A 247 8.46 -17.73 -19.49
CA GLN A 247 9.50 -18.33 -18.63
C GLN A 247 10.97 -18.26 -19.10
N GLN A 248 11.31 -17.59 -20.19
CA GLN A 248 12.71 -17.29 -20.52
C GLN A 248 13.26 -15.98 -19.95
N GLN A 249 12.45 -15.04 -19.43
CA GLN A 249 13.02 -13.79 -18.90
C GLN A 249 12.40 -13.32 -17.56
N ARG A 250 13.08 -13.73 -16.48
CA ARG A 250 13.25 -13.10 -15.15
C ARG A 250 12.03 -12.85 -14.21
N HIS A 251 12.27 -13.29 -12.97
CA HIS A 251 11.70 -12.85 -11.69
C HIS A 251 10.17 -12.83 -11.59
N ARG A 252 9.60 -14.01 -11.28
CA ARG A 252 8.22 -14.14 -10.77
C ARG A 252 8.03 -13.34 -9.48
N GLN A 253 6.85 -12.77 -9.28
CA GLN A 253 6.43 -12.11 -8.04
C GLN A 253 5.39 -12.96 -7.29
N PRO A 254 5.82 -13.97 -6.51
CA PRO A 254 4.91 -14.93 -5.85
C PRO A 254 3.99 -14.28 -4.79
N VAL A 255 4.42 -13.15 -4.24
CA VAL A 255 3.75 -12.46 -3.13
C VAL A 255 2.35 -11.92 -3.48
N ALA A 256 2.11 -11.54 -4.74
CA ALA A 256 0.83 -10.91 -5.06
C ALA A 256 -0.33 -11.93 -5.11
N LEU A 257 -0.06 -13.15 -5.57
CA LEU A 257 -1.07 -14.23 -5.58
C LEU A 257 -1.51 -14.58 -4.16
N LEU A 258 -0.57 -14.58 -3.21
CA LEU A 258 -0.87 -14.84 -1.80
C LEU A 258 -1.87 -13.83 -1.21
N HIS A 259 -1.83 -12.56 -1.62
CA HIS A 259 -2.83 -11.59 -1.17
C HIS A 259 -4.23 -11.88 -1.73
N VAL A 260 -4.32 -12.37 -2.97
CA VAL A 260 -5.58 -12.79 -3.60
C VAL A 260 -6.17 -13.99 -2.86
N VAL A 261 -5.33 -14.98 -2.57
CA VAL A 261 -5.67 -16.17 -1.79
C VAL A 261 -6.19 -15.79 -0.41
N TRP A 262 -5.42 -14.95 0.30
CA TRP A 262 -5.78 -14.51 1.64
C TRP A 262 -7.13 -13.77 1.65
N ALA A 263 -7.38 -12.91 0.66
CA ALA A 263 -8.65 -12.20 0.57
C ALA A 263 -9.85 -13.15 0.41
N HIS A 264 -9.73 -14.18 -0.44
CA HIS A 264 -10.77 -15.18 -0.62
C HIS A 264 -11.00 -16.02 0.66
N ALA A 265 -9.92 -16.38 1.34
CA ALA A 265 -9.96 -17.11 2.60
C ALA A 265 -10.67 -16.31 3.70
N VAL A 266 -10.27 -15.05 3.91
CA VAL A 266 -10.87 -14.19 4.93
C VAL A 266 -12.34 -13.86 4.65
N LEU A 267 -12.71 -13.72 3.37
CA LEU A 267 -14.08 -13.35 2.98
C LEU A 267 -15.01 -14.56 2.84
N GLY A 268 -14.51 -15.78 3.05
CA GLY A 268 -15.32 -17.00 3.07
C GLY A 268 -15.95 -17.33 1.72
N VAL A 269 -15.24 -17.05 0.62
CA VAL A 269 -15.70 -17.39 -0.73
C VAL A 269 -15.31 -18.84 -1.03
N VAL A 270 -16.07 -19.78 -0.45
CA VAL A 270 -15.76 -21.22 -0.38
C VAL A 270 -15.79 -21.91 -1.74
N HIS A 271 -16.58 -21.40 -2.70
CA HIS A 271 -16.87 -22.12 -3.95
C HIS A 271 -15.67 -22.28 -4.90
N LYS A 272 -14.58 -21.52 -4.67
CA LYS A 272 -13.29 -21.67 -5.36
C LYS A 272 -12.13 -21.98 -4.41
N ALA A 273 -12.43 -22.29 -3.15
CA ALA A 273 -11.43 -22.53 -2.11
C ALA A 273 -10.37 -23.54 -2.53
N ARG A 274 -10.77 -24.59 -3.27
CA ARG A 274 -9.85 -25.64 -3.75
C ARG A 274 -8.86 -25.15 -4.81
N GLN A 275 -9.31 -24.37 -5.80
CA GLN A 275 -8.43 -23.80 -6.82
C GLN A 275 -7.47 -22.77 -6.21
N VAL A 276 -8.02 -21.92 -5.35
CA VAL A 276 -7.25 -20.93 -4.58
C VAL A 276 -6.24 -21.62 -3.66
N GLN A 277 -6.62 -22.73 -3.02
CA GLN A 277 -5.78 -23.57 -2.17
C GLN A 277 -4.66 -24.23 -2.97
N ASP A 278 -4.96 -24.86 -4.11
CA ASP A 278 -3.95 -25.52 -4.94
C ASP A 278 -2.93 -24.49 -5.45
N ALA A 279 -3.40 -23.31 -5.89
CA ALA A 279 -2.54 -22.22 -6.32
C ALA A 279 -1.69 -21.64 -5.15
N ALA A 280 -2.30 -21.50 -3.96
CA ALA A 280 -1.61 -21.07 -2.76
C ALA A 280 -0.53 -22.07 -2.31
N LEU A 281 -0.83 -23.37 -2.29
CA LEU A 281 0.10 -24.44 -1.99
C LEU A 281 1.28 -24.44 -2.97
N GLN A 282 0.99 -24.28 -4.27
CA GLN A 282 2.02 -24.25 -5.30
C GLN A 282 2.95 -23.03 -5.15
N GLU A 283 2.40 -21.85 -4.79
CA GLU A 283 3.20 -20.66 -4.51
C GLU A 283 3.95 -20.78 -3.18
N MET A 284 3.32 -21.28 -2.13
CA MET A 284 3.95 -21.52 -0.84
C MET A 284 5.13 -22.48 -0.96
N GLN A 285 4.99 -23.58 -1.72
CA GLN A 285 6.09 -24.52 -1.98
C GLN A 285 7.26 -23.84 -2.71
N GLN A 286 6.99 -22.94 -3.65
CA GLN A 286 8.03 -22.16 -4.34
C GLN A 286 8.72 -21.16 -3.40
N VAL A 287 7.93 -20.47 -2.59
CA VAL A 287 8.38 -19.46 -1.61
C VAL A 287 9.13 -20.12 -0.44
N ASN A 288 8.80 -21.36 -0.07
CA ASN A 288 9.51 -22.15 0.95
C ASN A 288 10.87 -22.67 0.49
N SER A 289 11.29 -22.40 -0.74
CA SER A 289 12.70 -22.56 -1.08
C SER A 289 13.54 -21.62 -0.21
N ALA A 290 14.64 -22.13 0.37
CA ALA A 290 15.41 -21.42 1.39
C ALA A 290 15.91 -20.02 0.95
N SER A 291 16.12 -19.82 -0.36
CA SER A 291 16.50 -18.54 -0.95
C SER A 291 15.33 -17.58 -1.15
N ALA A 292 14.14 -18.06 -1.52
CA ALA A 292 12.97 -17.23 -1.70
C ALA A 292 12.45 -16.72 -0.36
N TRP A 293 12.42 -17.56 0.67
CA TRP A 293 11.91 -17.20 2.00
C TRP A 293 12.67 -16.02 2.64
N GLN A 294 13.99 -15.93 2.40
CA GLN A 294 14.81 -14.83 2.91
C GLN A 294 14.47 -13.48 2.26
N ALA A 295 14.03 -13.49 1.00
CA ALA A 295 13.65 -12.30 0.25
C ALA A 295 12.23 -11.80 0.56
N VAL A 296 11.42 -12.60 1.25
CA VAL A 296 10.04 -12.27 1.62
C VAL A 296 10.02 -11.40 2.88
N GLY A 297 9.29 -10.28 2.81
CA GLY A 297 9.13 -9.33 3.91
C GLY A 297 8.36 -9.92 5.11
N GLY A 298 8.46 -9.26 6.27
CA GLY A 298 7.87 -9.78 7.51
C GLY A 298 6.35 -9.83 7.50
N TYR A 299 5.67 -8.99 6.72
CA TYR A 299 4.22 -9.04 6.55
C TYR A 299 3.80 -10.26 5.73
N GLU A 300 4.49 -10.49 4.62
CA GLU A 300 4.24 -11.58 3.69
C GLU A 300 4.50 -12.94 4.32
N ARG A 301 5.51 -13.07 5.20
CA ARG A 301 5.72 -14.32 5.96
C ARG A 301 4.54 -14.62 6.88
N ARG A 302 3.99 -13.61 7.55
CA ARG A 302 2.78 -13.78 8.37
C ARG A 302 1.58 -14.19 7.51
N LEU A 303 1.44 -13.58 6.35
CA LEU A 303 0.40 -13.92 5.38
C LEU A 303 0.47 -15.40 4.98
N VAL A 304 1.67 -15.89 4.67
CA VAL A 304 1.90 -17.32 4.37
C VAL A 304 1.50 -18.21 5.55
N CYS A 305 1.88 -17.86 6.77
CA CYS A 305 1.48 -18.64 7.96
C CYS A 305 -0.05 -18.65 8.15
N TYR A 306 -0.72 -17.51 7.95
CA TYR A 306 -2.18 -17.43 8.03
C TYR A 306 -2.87 -18.30 6.99
N ILE A 307 -2.38 -18.26 5.74
CA ILE A 307 -2.89 -19.10 4.66
C ILE A 307 -2.64 -20.58 5.00
N ASP A 308 -1.45 -20.95 5.44
CA ASP A 308 -1.09 -22.34 5.80
C ASP A 308 -1.97 -22.90 6.93
N THR A 309 -2.25 -22.08 7.96
CA THR A 309 -3.17 -22.45 9.05
C THR A 309 -4.59 -22.62 8.52
N TRP A 310 -5.08 -21.66 7.74
CA TRP A 310 -6.42 -21.74 7.13
C TRP A 310 -6.58 -22.95 6.22
N LEU A 311 -5.57 -23.26 5.40
CA LEU A 311 -5.56 -24.43 4.52
C LEU A 311 -5.57 -25.74 5.29
N THR A 312 -4.95 -25.78 6.46
CA THR A 312 -4.96 -26.93 7.35
C THR A 312 -6.33 -27.09 7.97
N ASP A 313 -6.92 -26.01 8.50
CA ASP A 313 -8.25 -26.02 9.11
C ASP A 313 -9.35 -26.41 8.10
N GLU A 314 -9.32 -25.88 6.87
CA GLU A 314 -10.29 -26.26 5.83
C GLU A 314 -10.09 -27.69 5.33
N LYS A 315 -8.84 -28.17 5.24
CA LYS A 315 -8.58 -29.57 4.92
C LYS A 315 -9.14 -30.48 6.00
N ASP A 316 -9.00 -30.11 7.27
CA ASP A 316 -9.54 -30.86 8.39
C ASP A 316 -11.08 -30.82 8.42
N LYS A 317 -11.71 -29.67 8.11
CA LYS A 317 -13.17 -29.55 7.94
C LYS A 317 -13.71 -30.36 6.76
N LEU A 318 -13.06 -30.31 5.59
CA LEU A 318 -13.44 -31.10 4.42
C LEU A 318 -13.25 -32.61 4.65
N GLN A 319 -12.27 -33.00 5.47
CA GLN A 319 -12.09 -34.39 5.89
C GLN A 319 -13.13 -34.81 6.96
N GLN A 320 -13.53 -33.90 7.86
CA GLN A 320 -14.60 -34.13 8.83
C GLN A 320 -15.98 -34.24 8.16
N GLU A 321 -16.28 -33.44 7.14
CA GLU A 321 -17.54 -33.57 6.38
C GLU A 321 -17.65 -34.88 5.58
N GLN A 322 -16.51 -35.57 5.34
CA GLN A 322 -16.48 -36.91 4.73
C GLN A 322 -16.52 -38.07 5.75
N LEU A 323 -16.40 -37.78 7.05
CA LEU A 323 -16.44 -38.76 8.15
C LEU A 323 -17.64 -38.47 9.06
N VAL A 324 -18.75 -39.16 8.78
CA VAL A 324 -20.03 -39.09 9.53
C VAL A 324 -19.86 -39.34 11.03
N ASP A 325 -20.70 -38.66 11.82
CA ASP A 325 -21.06 -38.83 13.24
C ASP A 325 -19.97 -39.26 14.22
N GLY A 326 -19.62 -38.29 15.07
CA GLY A 326 -19.22 -38.54 16.46
C GLY A 326 -17.72 -38.77 16.65
N LEU A 327 -16.98 -37.69 16.90
CA LEU A 327 -16.01 -37.58 18.00
C LEU A 327 -15.40 -36.17 18.08
N VAL A 328 -15.03 -35.83 19.32
CA VAL A 328 -14.75 -34.51 19.90
C VAL A 328 -13.46 -33.89 19.37
N LEU A 329 -13.48 -32.58 19.05
CA LEU A 329 -12.30 -31.75 18.77
C LEU A 329 -12.09 -30.68 19.85
N VAL A 330 -10.82 -30.34 20.07
CA VAL A 330 -10.33 -29.32 21.00
C VAL A 330 -9.94 -28.08 20.19
N ASP A 331 -10.63 -26.94 20.39
CA ASP A 331 -10.62 -25.90 19.35
C ASP A 331 -9.83 -24.61 19.60
N ILE A 332 -9.43 -24.20 20.81
CA ILE A 332 -8.77 -22.87 20.95
C ILE A 332 -7.65 -22.85 22.00
N LEU A 333 -6.43 -22.55 21.53
CA LEU A 333 -5.30 -22.15 22.37
C LEU A 333 -5.11 -20.62 22.27
N ALA A 334 -5.50 -19.89 23.32
CA ALA A 334 -5.32 -18.44 23.40
C ALA A 334 -4.19 -18.09 24.38
N VAL A 335 -3.42 -17.04 24.08
CA VAL A 335 -2.43 -16.47 25.02
C VAL A 335 -2.95 -15.13 25.50
N THR A 336 -3.11 -14.99 26.82
CA THR A 336 -3.59 -13.75 27.44
C THR A 336 -2.54 -12.64 27.33
N VAL A 337 -2.97 -11.39 27.56
CA VAL A 337 -2.09 -10.21 27.52
C VAL A 337 -0.94 -10.29 28.55
N ASP A 338 -1.10 -11.07 29.62
CA ASP A 338 -0.07 -11.36 30.61
C ASP A 338 0.74 -12.64 30.33
N GLY A 339 0.56 -13.27 29.16
CA GLY A 339 1.40 -14.37 28.66
C GLY A 339 0.98 -15.78 29.10
N ARG A 340 -0.19 -15.96 29.72
CA ARG A 340 -0.68 -17.29 30.13
C ARG A 340 -1.38 -17.97 28.98
N LYS A 341 -1.21 -19.30 28.90
CA LYS A 341 -1.90 -20.13 27.92
C LYS A 341 -3.26 -20.56 28.49
N LEU A 342 -4.31 -20.20 27.78
CA LEU A 342 -5.68 -20.65 27.99
C LEU A 342 -5.98 -21.74 26.97
N ALA A 343 -6.33 -22.92 27.46
CA ALA A 343 -6.98 -23.95 26.66
C ALA A 343 -8.48 -23.85 26.92
N VAL A 344 -9.26 -23.59 25.87
CA VAL A 344 -10.72 -23.59 25.94
C VAL A 344 -11.22 -24.83 25.23
N GLU A 345 -11.81 -25.73 26.01
CA GLU A 345 -12.42 -26.96 25.51
C GLU A 345 -13.93 -26.70 25.36
N ALA A 346 -14.44 -26.83 24.14
CA ALA A 346 -15.87 -26.71 23.86
C ALA A 346 -16.49 -28.12 23.88
N ASP A 347 -17.40 -28.36 24.82
CA ASP A 347 -18.12 -29.63 24.95
C ASP A 347 -19.56 -29.43 24.48
N GLY A 348 -19.73 -29.37 23.16
CA GLY A 348 -21.02 -29.12 22.52
C GLY A 348 -21.36 -27.63 22.35
N SER A 349 -22.55 -27.37 21.81
CA SER A 349 -22.94 -26.05 21.30
C SER A 349 -23.05 -24.94 22.35
N HIS A 350 -23.09 -25.27 23.65
CA HIS A 350 -23.32 -24.29 24.73
C HIS A 350 -22.50 -24.50 26.02
N HIS A 351 -21.49 -25.38 26.04
CA HIS A 351 -20.62 -25.57 27.22
C HIS A 351 -19.15 -25.33 26.90
N PHE A 352 -18.52 -24.43 27.67
CA PHE A 352 -17.09 -24.15 27.59
C PHE A 352 -16.42 -24.48 28.91
N ARG A 353 -15.34 -25.26 28.87
CA ARG A 353 -14.48 -25.52 30.02
C ARG A 353 -13.13 -24.85 29.78
N ILE A 354 -12.74 -23.97 30.69
CA ILE A 354 -11.51 -23.19 30.60
C ILE A 354 -10.47 -23.82 31.51
N GLN A 355 -9.32 -24.21 30.96
CA GLN A 355 -8.16 -24.65 31.73
C GLN A 355 -7.01 -23.66 31.58
N THR A 356 -6.46 -23.20 32.70
CA THR A 356 -5.26 -22.36 32.75
C THR A 356 -4.08 -23.21 33.19
N SER A 357 -3.04 -23.30 32.37
CA SER A 357 -1.75 -23.86 32.82
C SER A 357 -0.97 -22.76 33.54
N SER A 358 -0.60 -23.00 34.80
CA SER A 358 0.26 -22.12 35.60
C SER A 358 1.68 -22.02 35.06
#